data_AF-A0A8D9AT33-F1
#
_entry.id   AF-A0A8D9AT33-F1
#
_cell.length_a   1.000
_cell.length_b   1.000
_cell.length_c   1.000
_cell.angle_alpha   90.00
_cell.angle_beta   90.00
_cell.angle_gamma   90.00
#
_symmetry.space_group_name_H-M   'P 1'
#
loop_
_entity.id
_entity.type
_entity.pdbx_description
1 polymer ?
#
loop_
_entity_poly.entity_id
_entity_poly.type
_entity_poly.pdbx_seq_one_letter_code
_entity_poly.pdbx_strand_id
1 'polypeptide(L)'
;MRRLLVLISNSIQFNKSLSLLLHLLSEINYLYGFHLTLFPEFSVFDVCQNCGLSLPKNVSSLLEHGRLCSSVLRPDKSYSYVCYACPYHTQLCSNMRRHIHVHCDVKFLKCPHCSYESGNYTHMKRHSLKHSKEKPYKCSFCEFRTSRNDVLKIHLVRKHIIF
;
A
#
# COMPACT_ATOMS: atom_id res chain seq x y z
N MET A 1 -12.28 -48.24 -22.77
CA MET A 1 -11.95 -48.32 -21.33
C MET A 1 -10.51 -47.91 -20.97
N ARG A 2 -9.95 -46.82 -21.52
CA ARG A 2 -8.63 -46.30 -21.05
C ARG A 2 -8.52 -44.78 -20.89
N ARG A 3 -9.58 -44.02 -21.18
CA ARG A 3 -9.61 -42.55 -20.96
C ARG A 3 -10.55 -42.07 -19.84
N LEU A 4 -11.48 -42.90 -19.34
CA LEU A 4 -12.34 -42.55 -18.19
C LEU A 4 -11.71 -42.85 -16.82
N LEU A 5 -10.79 -43.83 -16.71
CA LEU A 5 -10.20 -44.23 -15.44
C LEU A 5 -9.20 -43.20 -14.88
N VAL A 6 -8.52 -42.43 -15.74
CA VAL A 6 -7.57 -41.38 -15.31
C VAL A 6 -8.30 -40.14 -14.78
N LEU A 7 -9.51 -39.86 -15.25
CA LEU A 7 -10.32 -38.73 -14.78
C LEU A 7 -11.00 -39.06 -13.44
N ILE A 8 -11.45 -40.29 -13.23
CA ILE A 8 -12.09 -40.74 -11.99
C ILE A 8 -11.06 -40.90 -10.85
N SER A 9 -9.85 -41.38 -11.13
CA SER A 9 -8.78 -41.44 -10.13
C SER A 9 -8.31 -40.04 -9.71
N ASN A 10 -8.19 -39.09 -10.65
CA ASN A 10 -7.84 -37.71 -10.33
C ASN A 10 -8.93 -36.97 -9.53
N SER A 11 -10.22 -37.21 -9.81
CA SER A 11 -11.33 -36.61 -9.05
C SER A 11 -11.51 -37.21 -7.65
N ILE A 12 -11.17 -38.49 -7.45
CA ILE A 12 -11.21 -39.14 -6.11
C ILE A 12 -9.99 -38.73 -5.27
N GLN A 13 -8.83 -38.53 -5.91
CA GLN A 13 -7.61 -38.07 -5.24
C GLN A 13 -7.68 -36.58 -4.86
N PHE A 14 -8.39 -35.75 -5.64
CA PHE A 14 -8.68 -34.34 -5.31
C PHE A 14 -9.74 -34.16 -4.21
N ASN A 15 -10.74 -35.06 -4.12
CA ASN A 15 -11.75 -35.01 -3.06
C ASN A 15 -11.24 -35.55 -1.72
N LYS A 16 -10.38 -36.59 -1.73
CA LYS A 16 -9.75 -37.07 -0.48
C LYS A 16 -8.77 -36.05 0.10
N SER A 17 -8.06 -35.27 -0.73
CA SER A 17 -7.17 -34.21 -0.25
C SER A 17 -7.93 -33.00 0.29
N LEU A 18 -9.07 -32.61 -0.30
CA LEU A 18 -9.89 -31.50 0.19
C LEU A 18 -10.61 -31.84 1.51
N SER A 19 -11.11 -33.07 1.64
CA SER A 19 -11.67 -33.58 2.89
C SER A 19 -10.62 -33.66 4.00
N LEU A 20 -9.40 -34.12 3.69
CA LEU A 20 -8.30 -34.10 4.66
C LEU A 20 -7.88 -32.67 5.03
N LEU A 21 -7.88 -31.73 4.07
CA LEU A 21 -7.53 -30.33 4.31
C LEU A 21 -8.57 -29.62 5.20
N LEU A 22 -9.86 -29.85 4.96
CA LEU A 22 -10.93 -29.28 5.80
C LEU A 22 -10.93 -29.88 7.20
N HIS A 23 -10.69 -31.19 7.33
CA HIS A 23 -10.51 -31.82 8.63
C HIS A 23 -9.23 -31.37 9.34
N LEU A 24 -8.11 -31.20 8.63
CA LEU A 24 -6.88 -30.64 9.21
C LEU A 24 -7.07 -29.17 9.61
N LEU A 25 -7.82 -28.36 8.87
CA LEU A 25 -8.11 -26.97 9.22
C LEU A 25 -9.06 -26.85 10.42
N SER A 26 -10.05 -27.75 10.55
CA SER A 26 -10.93 -27.79 11.71
C SER A 26 -10.22 -28.34 12.95
N GLU A 27 -9.35 -29.35 12.79
CA GLU A 27 -8.50 -29.87 13.87
C GLU A 27 -7.39 -28.89 14.26
N ILE A 28 -6.84 -28.09 13.32
CA ILE A 28 -5.92 -26.99 13.65
C ILE A 28 -6.65 -25.89 14.44
N ASN A 29 -7.88 -25.53 14.07
CA ASN A 29 -8.66 -24.55 14.82
C ASN A 29 -9.11 -25.07 16.21
N TYR A 30 -9.35 -26.39 16.35
CA TYR A 30 -9.82 -27.04 17.58
C TYR A 30 -8.68 -27.41 18.55
N LEU A 31 -7.52 -27.88 18.05
CA LEU A 31 -6.37 -28.26 18.88
C LEU A 31 -5.49 -27.06 19.27
N TYR A 32 -5.41 -26.03 18.42
CA TYR A 32 -4.62 -24.82 18.72
C TYR A 32 -5.44 -23.64 19.22
N GLY A 33 -6.77 -23.75 19.26
CA GLY A 33 -7.65 -22.64 19.62
C GLY A 33 -7.19 -21.35 18.96
N PHE A 34 -7.17 -21.29 17.61
CA PHE A 34 -6.71 -20.14 16.82
C PHE A 34 -7.67 -18.92 16.96
N HIS A 35 -8.02 -18.59 18.20
CA HIS A 35 -7.91 -17.24 18.71
C HIS A 35 -6.53 -16.68 18.30
N LEU A 36 -6.54 -15.58 17.55
CA LEU A 36 -5.39 -14.94 16.90
C LEU A 36 -4.38 -14.33 17.90
N THR A 37 -3.90 -15.06 18.90
CA THR A 37 -3.09 -14.52 20.02
C THR A 37 -1.66 -15.06 20.11
N LEU A 38 -1.20 -15.91 19.18
CA LEU A 38 0.16 -16.49 19.21
C LEU A 38 1.23 -15.74 18.40
N PHE A 39 0.88 -14.64 17.72
CA PHE A 39 1.84 -13.69 17.15
C PHE A 39 1.50 -12.27 17.62
N PRO A 40 1.97 -11.85 18.82
CA PRO A 40 1.64 -10.53 19.36
C PRO A 40 2.16 -9.36 18.50
N GLU A 41 3.05 -9.63 17.53
CA GLU A 41 3.61 -8.60 16.63
C GLU A 41 2.84 -8.42 15.30
N PHE A 42 1.95 -9.34 14.93
CA PHE A 42 1.26 -9.28 13.64
C PHE A 42 -0.26 -9.36 13.82
N SER A 43 -0.86 -8.27 14.30
CA SER A 43 -2.31 -8.12 14.24
C SER A 43 -2.77 -8.12 12.78
N VAL A 44 -3.51 -9.15 12.37
CA VAL A 44 -4.04 -9.31 11.00
C VAL A 44 -5.28 -8.43 10.77
N PHE A 45 -5.84 -7.89 11.85
CA PHE A 45 -6.97 -6.99 11.85
C PHE A 45 -6.61 -5.69 12.59
N ASP A 46 -7.20 -4.59 12.16
CA ASP A 46 -7.19 -3.32 12.88
C ASP A 46 -8.61 -2.87 13.17
N VAL A 47 -8.78 -2.08 14.22
CA VAL A 47 -10.08 -1.52 14.58
C VAL A 47 -10.17 -0.09 14.08
N CYS A 48 -11.25 0.24 13.37
CA CYS A 48 -11.52 1.62 13.00
C CYS A 48 -11.87 2.44 14.24
N GLN A 49 -11.10 3.50 14.50
CA GLN A 49 -11.35 4.43 15.61
C GLN A 49 -12.62 5.26 15.43
N ASN A 50 -13.15 5.37 14.21
CA ASN A 50 -14.36 6.14 13.94
C ASN A 50 -15.66 5.34 14.20
N CYS A 51 -15.65 4.02 13.98
CA CYS A 51 -16.86 3.19 14.06
C CYS A 51 -16.72 1.90 14.88
N GLY A 52 -15.53 1.55 15.34
CA GLY A 52 -15.25 0.33 16.10
C GLY A 52 -15.23 -0.96 15.28
N LEU A 53 -15.41 -0.90 13.96
CA LEU A 53 -15.41 -2.09 13.11
C LEU A 53 -14.02 -2.70 13.00
N SER A 54 -13.92 -4.03 13.17
CA SER A 54 -12.72 -4.81 12.90
C SER A 54 -12.54 -5.00 11.40
N LEU A 55 -11.37 -4.63 10.89
CA LEU A 55 -11.04 -4.58 9.48
C LEU A 55 -9.76 -5.37 9.21
N PRO A 56 -9.67 -6.13 8.11
CA PRO A 56 -8.40 -6.71 7.71
C PRO A 56 -7.31 -5.63 7.56
N LYS A 57 -6.14 -5.86 8.15
CA LYS A 57 -4.97 -4.95 8.10
C LYS A 57 -4.28 -5.01 6.73
N ASN A 58 -5.01 -4.68 5.67
CA ASN A 58 -4.51 -4.53 4.32
C ASN A 58 -4.94 -3.18 3.73
N VAL A 59 -4.05 -2.60 2.92
CA VAL A 59 -4.22 -1.22 2.41
C VAL A 59 -5.51 -1.05 1.61
N SER A 60 -5.94 -2.04 0.84
CA SER A 60 -7.13 -1.93 0.00
C SER A 60 -8.41 -1.90 0.83
N SER A 61 -8.58 -2.81 1.78
CA SER A 61 -9.75 -2.86 2.67
C SER A 61 -9.83 -1.63 3.57
N LEU A 62 -8.72 -1.20 4.15
CA LEU A 62 -8.68 0.00 5.00
C LEU A 62 -9.01 1.27 4.21
N LEU A 63 -8.53 1.37 2.96
CA LEU A 63 -8.81 2.49 2.07
C LEU A 63 -10.28 2.55 1.67
N GLU A 64 -10.86 1.41 1.32
CA GLU A 64 -12.28 1.31 0.98
C GLU A 64 -13.16 1.65 2.20
N HIS A 65 -12.83 1.11 3.36
CA HIS A 65 -13.51 1.46 4.60
C HIS A 65 -13.45 2.96 4.89
N GLY A 66 -12.26 3.59 4.83
CA GLY A 66 -12.11 5.03 5.05
C GLY A 66 -12.92 5.92 4.09
N ARG A 67 -13.23 5.40 2.89
CA ARG A 67 -14.11 6.06 1.91
C ARG A 67 -15.59 5.94 2.28
N LEU A 68 -16.01 4.82 2.86
CA LEU A 68 -17.42 4.46 3.05
C LEU A 68 -17.87 4.45 4.52
N CYS A 69 -16.97 4.70 5.47
CA CYS A 69 -17.29 4.69 6.90
C CYS A 69 -18.42 5.68 7.20
N SER A 70 -19.56 5.15 7.65
CA SER A 70 -20.81 5.89 7.90
C SER A 70 -20.77 6.68 9.21
N SER A 71 -19.93 6.28 10.17
CA SER A 71 -19.73 6.98 11.44
C SER A 71 -18.93 8.28 11.30
N VAL A 72 -18.42 8.58 10.10
CA VAL A 72 -17.60 9.77 9.83
C VAL A 72 -18.46 10.85 9.18
N LEU A 73 -18.49 12.04 9.79
CA LEU A 73 -19.05 13.24 9.19
C LEU A 73 -18.16 13.75 8.05
N ARG A 74 -18.75 14.03 6.88
CA ARG A 74 -18.04 14.54 5.69
C ARG A 74 -18.59 15.92 5.31
N PRO A 75 -18.04 17.01 5.88
CA PRO A 75 -18.55 18.36 5.64
C PRO A 75 -18.34 18.83 4.20
N ASP A 76 -17.25 18.37 3.55
CA ASP A 76 -16.91 18.74 2.18
C ASP A 76 -16.08 17.65 1.46
N LYS A 77 -15.70 17.92 0.20
CA LYS A 77 -14.97 16.97 -0.66
C LYS A 77 -13.58 16.59 -0.12
N SER A 78 -12.93 17.43 0.68
CA SER A 78 -11.65 17.11 1.32
C SER A 78 -11.75 15.90 2.25
N TYR A 79 -12.95 15.56 2.72
CA TYR A 79 -13.23 14.38 3.56
C TYR A 79 -13.65 13.15 2.75
N SER A 80 -13.39 13.08 1.44
CA SER A 80 -13.78 11.91 0.62
C SER A 80 -13.11 10.61 1.09
N TYR A 81 -11.90 10.71 1.64
CA TYR A 81 -11.19 9.61 2.29
C TYR A 81 -10.78 10.06 3.68
N VAL A 82 -11.19 9.31 4.71
CA VAL A 82 -10.83 9.58 6.12
C VAL A 82 -10.09 8.36 6.66
N CYS A 83 -9.02 8.59 7.41
CA CYS A 83 -8.21 7.52 7.95
C CYS A 83 -8.98 6.80 9.07
N TYR A 84 -8.83 5.47 9.13
CA TYR A 84 -9.45 4.65 10.17
C TYR A 84 -8.78 4.80 11.54
N ALA A 85 -7.53 5.28 11.60
CA ALA A 85 -6.69 5.27 12.79
C ALA A 85 -6.19 6.65 13.26
N CYS A 86 -6.49 7.72 12.53
CA CYS A 86 -6.13 9.08 12.94
C CYS A 86 -7.00 10.15 12.24
N PRO A 87 -6.89 11.43 12.61
CA PRO A 87 -7.70 12.51 12.02
C PRO A 87 -7.37 12.87 10.55
N TYR A 88 -6.40 12.21 9.92
CA TYR A 88 -5.99 12.51 8.55
C TYR A 88 -7.12 12.23 7.55
N HIS A 89 -7.34 13.16 6.63
CA HIS A 89 -8.32 13.04 5.56
C HIS A 89 -7.83 13.70 4.27
N THR A 90 -8.38 13.28 3.14
CA THR A 90 -8.02 13.82 1.83
C THR A 90 -9.10 13.53 0.79
N GLN A 91 -9.20 14.38 -0.23
CA GLN A 91 -10.05 14.12 -1.39
C GLN A 91 -9.45 13.06 -2.35
N LEU A 92 -8.15 12.76 -2.24
CA LEU A 92 -7.43 11.92 -3.20
C LEU A 92 -7.16 10.51 -2.68
N CYS A 93 -7.68 9.51 -3.39
CA CYS A 93 -7.45 8.08 -3.13
C CYS A 93 -5.96 7.72 -3.00
N SER A 94 -5.11 8.26 -3.89
CA SER A 94 -3.66 8.01 -3.90
C SER A 94 -2.95 8.54 -2.65
N ASN A 95 -3.40 9.67 -2.11
CA ASN A 95 -2.86 10.24 -0.88
C ASN A 95 -3.23 9.38 0.33
N MET A 96 -4.49 8.97 0.44
CA MET A 96 -4.94 8.10 1.54
C MET A 96 -4.26 6.73 1.47
N ARG A 97 -4.17 6.12 0.27
CA ARG A 97 -3.46 4.85 0.06
C ARG A 97 -2.03 4.92 0.60
N ARG A 98 -1.28 5.96 0.25
CA ARG A 98 0.08 6.18 0.76
C ARG A 98 0.08 6.39 2.27
N HIS A 99 -0.86 7.18 2.79
CA HIS A 99 -0.96 7.44 4.22
C HIS A 99 -1.17 6.15 5.02
N ILE A 100 -2.07 5.26 4.60
CA ILE A 100 -2.37 4.00 5.32
C ILE A 100 -1.12 3.12 5.54
N HIS A 101 -0.10 3.21 4.67
CA HIS A 101 1.15 2.46 4.87
C HIS A 101 1.86 2.80 6.18
N VAL A 102 1.63 3.99 6.75
CA VAL A 102 2.19 4.37 8.07
C VAL A 102 1.59 3.58 9.22
N HIS A 103 0.42 2.96 9.03
CA HIS A 103 -0.26 2.14 10.04
C HIS A 103 -0.09 0.64 9.79
N CYS A 104 0.21 0.25 8.55
CA CYS A 104 0.34 -1.16 8.18
C CYS A 104 1.76 -1.72 8.34
N ASP A 105 2.68 -0.98 8.95
CA ASP A 105 4.10 -1.38 9.12
C ASP A 105 4.76 -1.81 7.80
N VAL A 106 4.24 -1.32 6.67
CA VAL A 106 4.66 -1.78 5.34
C VAL A 106 6.02 -1.18 5.02
N LYS A 107 6.96 -2.07 4.72
CA LYS A 107 8.34 -1.72 4.37
C LYS A 107 8.36 -0.72 3.21
N PHE A 108 8.83 0.49 3.50
CA PHE A 108 9.06 1.52 2.51
C PHE A 108 10.07 1.06 1.45
N LEU A 109 10.02 1.67 0.26
CA LEU A 109 11.06 1.49 -0.74
C LEU A 109 12.34 2.11 -0.19
N LYS A 110 13.41 1.33 -0.07
CA LYS A 110 14.72 1.79 0.39
C LYS A 110 15.61 2.16 -0.79
N CYS A 111 16.35 3.26 -0.66
CA CYS A 111 17.36 3.61 -1.65
C CYS A 111 18.57 2.66 -1.51
N PRO A 112 19.12 2.12 -2.62
CA PRO A 112 20.30 1.25 -2.54
C PRO A 112 21.61 2.00 -2.25
N HIS A 113 21.62 3.33 -2.33
CA HIS A 113 22.85 4.14 -2.22
C HIS A 113 22.90 5.01 -0.94
N CYS A 114 21.83 5.06 -0.15
CA CYS A 114 21.79 5.83 1.10
C CYS A 114 20.64 5.37 2.00
N SER A 115 20.53 5.94 3.20
CA SER A 115 19.49 5.62 4.19
C SER A 115 18.09 6.18 3.85
N TYR A 116 17.89 6.80 2.69
CA TYR A 116 16.59 7.35 2.30
C TYR A 116 15.57 6.25 2.02
N GLU A 117 14.37 6.40 2.57
CA GLU A 117 13.24 5.50 2.34
C GLU A 117 11.99 6.30 1.92
N SER A 118 11.12 5.67 1.12
CA SER A 118 9.89 6.30 0.64
C SER A 118 8.77 5.29 0.41
N GLY A 119 7.56 5.61 0.88
CA GLY A 119 6.34 4.87 0.55
C GLY A 119 5.74 5.21 -0.82
N ASN A 120 6.46 6.01 -1.61
CA ASN A 120 6.03 6.44 -2.93
C ASN A 120 7.14 6.15 -3.96
N TYR A 121 6.80 5.35 -4.96
CA TYR A 121 7.71 4.98 -6.05
C TYR A 121 8.20 6.19 -6.84
N THR A 122 7.32 7.12 -7.21
CA THR A 122 7.69 8.35 -7.93
C THR A 122 8.66 9.21 -7.12
N HIS A 123 8.48 9.30 -5.81
CA HIS A 123 9.42 9.98 -4.92
C HIS A 123 10.76 9.27 -4.86
N MET A 124 10.78 7.93 -4.78
CA MET A 124 12.02 7.15 -4.81
C MET A 124 12.76 7.30 -6.15
N LYS A 125 12.05 7.20 -7.27
CA LYS A 125 12.60 7.44 -8.61
C LYS A 125 13.17 8.85 -8.76
N ARG A 126 12.49 9.86 -8.22
CA ARG A 126 13.01 11.23 -8.21
C ARG A 126 14.21 11.39 -7.28
N HIS A 127 14.22 10.69 -6.15
CA HIS A 127 15.34 10.67 -5.22
C HIS A 127 16.58 10.04 -5.87
N SER A 128 16.43 8.93 -6.62
CA SER A 128 17.57 8.24 -7.24
C SER A 128 18.31 9.13 -8.27
N LEU A 129 17.64 10.13 -8.84
CA LEU A 129 18.28 11.15 -9.69
C LEU A 129 19.32 12.00 -8.96
N LYS A 130 19.37 12.00 -7.62
CA LYS A 130 20.45 12.63 -6.86
C LYS A 130 21.76 11.85 -6.89
N HIS A 131 21.65 10.53 -7.02
CA HIS A 131 22.80 9.63 -7.14
C HIS A 131 23.29 9.54 -8.60
N SER A 132 22.42 9.86 -9.55
CA SER A 132 22.82 10.04 -10.94
C SER A 132 23.57 11.37 -11.14
N LYS A 133 24.63 11.32 -11.96
CA LYS A 133 25.32 12.53 -12.45
C LYS A 133 24.62 13.15 -13.66
N GLU A 134 23.58 12.52 -14.19
CA GLU A 134 22.85 13.01 -15.36
C GLU A 134 22.02 14.25 -15.02
N LYS A 135 22.30 15.34 -15.73
CA LYS A 135 21.56 16.60 -15.63
C LYS A 135 21.02 17.00 -17.01
N PRO A 136 20.02 16.28 -17.53
CA PRO A 136 19.51 16.49 -18.88
C PRO A 136 18.87 17.86 -19.10
N TYR A 137 18.43 18.54 -18.05
CA TYR A 137 17.78 19.85 -18.17
C TYR A 137 18.81 20.96 -18.02
N LYS A 138 19.18 21.62 -19.14
CA LYS A 138 20.06 22.79 -19.19
C LYS A 138 19.23 24.08 -19.26
N CYS A 139 19.65 25.11 -18.56
CA CYS A 139 19.16 26.47 -18.77
C CYS A 139 19.68 27.02 -20.11
N SER A 140 18.82 27.70 -20.87
CA SER A 140 19.19 28.35 -22.13
C SER A 140 19.95 29.67 -21.94
N PHE A 141 19.91 30.25 -20.75
CA PHE A 141 20.48 31.58 -20.45
C PHE A 141 21.74 31.55 -19.60
N CYS A 142 22.06 30.41 -18.97
CA CYS A 142 23.27 30.25 -18.18
C CYS A 142 23.72 28.77 -18.11
N GLU A 143 24.85 28.51 -17.47
CA GLU A 143 25.40 27.14 -17.35
C GLU A 143 24.70 26.26 -16.30
N PHE A 144 23.59 26.73 -15.73
CA PHE A 144 22.80 25.93 -14.79
C PHE A 144 22.24 24.67 -15.45
N ARG A 145 22.44 23.53 -14.78
CA ARG A 145 21.93 22.21 -15.18
C ARG A 145 21.31 21.48 -14.00
N THR A 146 20.24 20.75 -14.24
CA THR A 146 19.55 19.97 -13.21
C THR A 146 19.03 18.65 -13.76
N SER A 147 18.84 17.67 -12.88
CA SER A 147 18.26 16.37 -13.20
C SER A 147 16.73 16.40 -13.26
N ARG A 148 16.09 17.52 -12.90
CA ARG A 148 14.63 17.65 -12.85
C ARG A 148 14.11 18.91 -13.54
N ASN A 149 13.08 18.74 -14.38
CA ASN A 149 12.44 19.82 -15.12
C ASN A 149 11.80 20.89 -14.23
N ASP A 150 11.14 20.49 -13.15
CA ASP A 150 10.47 21.42 -12.23
C ASP A 150 11.46 22.39 -11.56
N VAL A 151 12.65 21.89 -11.21
CA VAL A 151 13.75 22.72 -10.71
C VAL A 151 14.23 23.71 -11.77
N LEU A 152 14.31 23.31 -13.04
CA LEU A 152 14.66 24.20 -14.14
C LEU A 152 13.62 25.31 -14.29
N LYS A 153 12.32 24.97 -14.32
CA LYS A 153 11.23 25.96 -14.42
C LYS A 153 11.30 27.00 -13.29
N ILE A 154 11.47 26.54 -12.05
CA ILE A 154 11.64 27.43 -10.89
C ILE A 154 12.89 28.32 -11.04
N HIS A 155 14.00 27.75 -11.52
CA HIS A 155 15.21 28.52 -11.80
C HIS A 155 14.96 29.60 -12.86
N LEU A 156 14.30 29.28 -13.98
CA LEU A 156 13.99 30.22 -15.04
C LEU A 156 13.14 31.39 -14.52
N VAL A 157 12.06 31.09 -13.77
CA VAL A 157 11.19 32.14 -13.20
C VAL A 157 11.96 33.03 -12.23
N ARG A 158 12.80 32.46 -11.36
CA ARG A 158 13.49 33.21 -10.29
C ARG A 158 14.75 33.94 -10.75
N LYS A 159 15.44 33.44 -11.77
CA LYS A 159 16.74 33.97 -12.20
C LYS A 159 16.70 34.65 -13.58
N HIS A 160 15.69 34.36 -14.39
CA HIS A 160 15.59 34.87 -15.76
C HIS A 160 14.22 35.51 -16.08
N ILE A 161 13.27 35.59 -15.12
CA ILE A 161 11.94 36.22 -15.22
C ILE A 161 11.30 35.97 -16.60
N ILE A 162 10.98 34.72 -16.88
CA ILE A 162 10.35 34.31 -18.13
C ILE A 162 8.85 34.15 -17.84
N PHE A 163 8.03 35.02 -18.45
CA PHE A 163 6.56 34.95 -18.42
C PHE A 163 6.03 33.97 -19.47
#